data_AF-A0ABD0RAZ3-F1
#
_entry.id   AF-A0ABD0RAZ3-F1
#
_cell.length_a   1.000
_cell.length_b   1.000
_cell.length_c   1.000
_cell.angle_alpha   90.00
_cell.angle_beta   90.00
_cell.angle_gamma   90.00
#
_symmetry.space_group_name_H-M   'P 1'
#
loop_
_entity.id
_entity.type
_entity.pdbx_description
1 polymer ?
#
loop_
_entity_poly.entity_id
_entity_poly.type
_entity_poly.pdbx_seq_one_letter_code
_entity_poly.pdbx_strand_id
1 'polypeptide(L)'
;MVLGTLAEHSLPFTMAPVIVNLAQTLAQDKVALSRMKLLRTAAKYKMVHGMGKTFSDRIISNIKKLPFSINLDEATSSSDKK
;
A
#
# COMPACT_ATOMS: atom_id res chain seq x y z
N MET A 1 6.43 20.60 -5.47
CA MET A 1 5.90 19.92 -4.26
C MET A 1 6.18 18.43 -4.27
N VAL A 2 5.66 17.62 -5.21
CA VAL A 2 5.80 16.13 -5.17
C VAL A 2 7.26 15.66 -5.02
N LEU A 3 8.19 16.13 -5.87
CA LEU A 3 9.60 15.72 -5.78
C LEU A 3 10.27 16.14 -4.45
N GLY A 4 9.90 17.30 -3.91
CA GLY A 4 10.39 17.77 -2.61
C GLY A 4 9.90 16.88 -1.47
N THR A 5 8.61 16.55 -1.44
CA THR A 5 8.01 15.63 -0.45
C THR A 5 8.61 14.22 -0.52
N LEU A 6 8.91 13.74 -1.73
CA LEU A 6 9.59 12.45 -1.90
C LEU A 6 11.00 12.48 -1.28
N ALA A 7 11.78 13.52 -1.56
CA ALA A 7 13.12 13.68 -1.01
C ALA A 7 13.10 13.85 0.53
N GLU A 8 12.17 14.64 1.05
CA GLU A 8 12.01 14.90 2.49
C GLU A 8 11.69 13.62 3.29
N HIS A 9 10.91 12.70 2.70
CA HIS A 9 10.50 11.46 3.36
C HIS A 9 11.25 10.22 2.89
N SER A 10 12.37 10.39 2.16
CA SER A 10 13.17 9.28 1.61
C SER A 10 12.35 8.27 0.82
N LEU A 11 11.34 8.75 0.08
CA LEU A 11 10.46 7.90 -0.73
C LEU A 11 11.09 7.66 -2.11
N PRO A 12 10.95 6.44 -2.68
CA PRO A 12 11.45 6.14 -4.02
C PRO A 12 10.85 7.06 -5.09
N PHE A 13 11.68 7.56 -6.02
CA PHE A 13 11.21 8.37 -7.15
C PHE A 13 10.23 7.64 -8.07
N THR A 14 10.24 6.30 -8.06
CA THR A 14 9.26 5.47 -8.77
C THR A 14 7.82 5.70 -8.29
N MET A 15 7.62 6.28 -7.10
CA MET A 15 6.29 6.65 -6.59
C MET A 15 5.78 7.99 -7.14
N ALA A 16 6.62 8.81 -7.76
CA ALA A 16 6.22 10.11 -8.29
C ALA A 16 4.97 10.06 -9.22
N PRO A 17 4.90 9.20 -10.25
CA PRO A 17 3.73 9.13 -11.11
C PRO A 17 2.46 8.70 -10.36
N VAL A 18 2.59 7.79 -9.38
CA VAL A 18 1.46 7.31 -8.57
C VAL A 18 0.88 8.45 -7.73
N ILE A 19 1.75 9.24 -7.08
CA ILE A 19 1.33 10.38 -6.25
C ILE A 19 0.69 11.47 -7.12
N VAL A 20 1.23 11.74 -8.32
CA VAL A 20 0.66 12.73 -9.25
C VAL A 20 -0.75 12.32 -9.69
N ASN A 21 -0.93 11.06 -10.10
CA ASN A 21 -2.25 10.55 -10.50
C ASN A 21 -3.26 10.58 -9.36
N LEU A 22 -2.82 10.23 -8.14
CA LEU A 22 -3.65 10.31 -6.94
C LEU A 22 -4.07 11.77 -6.66
N ALA A 23 -3.14 12.72 -6.71
CA ALA A 23 -3.43 14.13 -6.48
C ALA A 23 -4.40 14.70 -7.53
N GLN A 24 -4.22 14.35 -8.81
CA GLN A 24 -5.15 14.74 -9.89
C GLN A 24 -6.55 14.18 -9.66
N THR A 25 -6.66 12.89 -9.29
CA THR A 25 -7.94 12.24 -9.01
C THR A 25 -8.64 12.88 -7.82
N LEU A 26 -7.92 13.14 -6.73
CA LEU A 26 -8.48 13.79 -5.55
C LEU A 26 -8.92 15.24 -5.82
N ALA A 27 -8.22 15.95 -6.72
CA ALA A 27 -8.58 17.31 -7.10
C ALA A 27 -9.92 17.40 -7.87
N GLN A 28 -10.43 16.29 -8.41
CA GLN A 28 -11.74 16.23 -9.05
C GLN A 28 -12.88 16.47 -8.06
N ASP A 29 -12.71 16.11 -6.79
CA ASP A 29 -13.66 16.36 -5.70
C ASP A 29 -13.01 17.21 -4.61
N LYS A 30 -13.07 18.53 -4.80
CA LYS A 30 -12.52 19.52 -3.86
C LYS A 30 -13.15 19.42 -2.47
N VAL A 31 -14.42 19.04 -2.38
CA VAL A 31 -15.14 18.96 -1.10
C VAL A 31 -14.64 17.77 -0.31
N ALA A 32 -14.58 16.59 -0.93
CA ALA A 32 -14.03 15.39 -0.30
C ALA A 32 -12.55 15.60 0.07
N LEU A 33 -11.75 16.18 -0.83
CA LEU A 33 -10.34 16.49 -0.57
C LEU A 33 -10.15 17.39 0.65
N SER A 34 -10.95 18.46 0.77
CA SER A 34 -10.87 19.40 1.92
C SER A 34 -11.15 18.73 3.27
N ARG A 35 -11.92 17.64 3.26
CA ARG A 35 -12.31 16.88 4.46
C ARG A 35 -11.45 15.64 4.68
N MET A 36 -10.55 15.33 3.75
CA MET A 36 -9.72 14.15 3.80
C MET A 36 -8.73 14.24 4.97
N LYS A 37 -8.90 13.36 5.96
CA LYS A 37 -7.97 13.19 7.08
C LYS A 37 -7.64 11.72 7.20
N LEU A 38 -6.34 11.40 7.23
CA LEU A 38 -5.88 10.03 7.39
C LEU A 38 -4.83 9.96 8.50
N LEU A 39 -5.25 9.46 9.67
CA LEU A 39 -4.34 9.20 10.78
C LEU A 39 -3.51 7.95 10.46
N ARG A 40 -2.22 7.97 10.85
CA ARG A 40 -1.31 6.82 10.65
C ARG A 40 -1.87 5.51 11.22
N THR A 41 -2.47 5.56 12.40
CA THR A 41 -3.09 4.40 13.06
C THR A 41 -4.31 3.89 12.31
N ALA A 42 -5.17 4.81 11.85
CA ALA A 42 -6.34 4.48 11.04
C ALA A 42 -5.94 3.88 9.68
N ALA A 43 -4.91 4.43 9.02
CA ALA A 43 -4.36 3.89 7.79
C ALA A 43 -3.83 2.46 8.00
N LYS A 44 -3.00 2.25 9.04
CA LYS A 44 -2.47 0.92 9.37
C LYS A 44 -3.61 -0.09 9.62
N TYR A 45 -4.62 0.29 10.39
CA TYR A 45 -5.76 -0.58 10.67
C TYR A 45 -6.52 -0.93 9.39
N LYS A 46 -6.85 0.06 8.55
CA LYS A 46 -7.55 -0.15 7.28
C LYS A 46 -6.74 -1.01 6.30
N MET A 47 -5.43 -0.82 6.23
CA MET A 47 -4.53 -1.65 5.42
C MET A 47 -4.56 -3.12 5.86
N VAL A 48 -4.40 -3.39 7.16
CA VAL A 48 -4.29 -4.76 7.67
C VAL A 48 -5.66 -5.46 7.71
N HIS A 49 -6.63 -4.84 8.39
CA HIS A 49 -7.91 -5.51 8.69
C HIS A 49 -8.99 -5.27 7.63
N GLY A 50 -8.87 -4.21 6.83
CA GLY A 50 -9.79 -3.94 5.73
C GLY A 50 -9.29 -4.57 4.44
N MET A 51 -8.28 -3.94 3.83
CA MET A 51 -7.76 -4.37 2.53
C MET A 51 -7.06 -5.72 2.62
N GLY A 52 -6.18 -5.93 3.60
CA GLY A 52 -5.46 -7.18 3.80
C GLY A 52 -6.42 -8.37 3.88
N LYS A 53 -7.43 -8.27 4.75
CA LYS A 53 -8.50 -9.27 4.84
C LYS A 53 -9.19 -9.52 3.50
N THR A 54 -9.60 -8.46 2.80
CA THR A 54 -10.28 -8.57 1.48
C THR A 54 -9.41 -9.31 0.46
N PHE A 55 -8.12 -8.99 0.40
CA PHE A 55 -7.18 -9.68 -0.50
C PHE A 55 -6.99 -11.14 -0.09
N SER A 56 -6.81 -11.43 1.20
CA SER A 56 -6.69 -12.80 1.72
C SER A 56 -7.91 -13.65 1.37
N ASP A 57 -9.12 -13.15 1.64
CA ASP A 57 -10.35 -13.88 1.35
C ASP A 57 -10.49 -14.19 -0.15
N ARG A 58 -10.15 -13.21 -1.01
CA ARG A 58 -10.14 -13.40 -2.47
C ARG A 58 -9.11 -14.44 -2.91
N ILE A 59 -7.89 -14.38 -2.38
CA ILE A 59 -6.82 -15.32 -2.72
C ILE A 59 -7.20 -16.74 -2.29
N ILE A 60 -7.68 -16.91 -1.06
CA ILE A 60 -8.13 -18.22 -0.53
C ILE A 60 -9.26 -18.80 -1.39
N SER A 61 -10.24 -17.97 -1.77
CA SER A 61 -11.34 -18.40 -2.65
C SER A 61 -10.84 -18.90 -4.00
N ASN A 62 -9.84 -18.22 -4.58
CA ASN A 62 -9.25 -18.63 -5.87
C ASN A 62 -8.40 -19.89 -5.73
N ILE A 63 -7.57 -19.99 -4.69
CA ILE A 63 -6.73 -21.16 -4.40
C ILE A 63 -7.57 -22.43 -4.21
N LYS A 64 -8.76 -22.32 -3.58
CA LYS A 64 -9.67 -23.46 -3.42
C LYS A 64 -10.28 -23.96 -4.74
N LYS A 65 -10.29 -23.13 -5.79
CA LYS A 65 -10.96 -23.41 -7.07
C LYS A 65 -9.99 -23.75 -8.19
N LEU A 66 -8.77 -23.25 -8.12
CA LEU A 66 -7.79 -23.32 -9.21
C LEU A 66 -6.52 -24.02 -8.74
N PRO A 67 -5.94 -24.93 -9.54
CA PRO A 67 -4.61 -25.45 -9.29
C PRO A 67 -3.60 -24.29 -9.18
N PHE A 68 -2.68 -24.39 -8.23
CA PHE A 68 -1.63 -23.39 -8.03
C PHE A 68 -0.33 -24.09 -7.63
N SER A 69 0.79 -23.43 -7.90
CA SER A 69 2.11 -23.81 -7.39
C SER A 69 2.65 -22.68 -6.53
N ILE A 70 3.37 -23.03 -5.47
CA ILE A 70 4.06 -22.05 -4.62
C ILE A 70 5.53 -22.42 -4.54
N ASN A 71 6.40 -21.44 -4.80
CA ASN A 71 7.83 -21.58 -4.57
C ASN A 71 8.09 -21.18 -3.12
N LEU A 72 8.60 -22.10 -2.32
CA LEU A 72 9.04 -21.85 -0.96
C LEU A 72 10.56 -21.74 -0.98
N ASP A 73 11.07 -20.56 -0.70
CA ASP A 73 12.50 -20.28 -0.58
C ASP A 73 12.80 -19.80 0.84
N GLU A 74 13.87 -20.34 1.42
CA GLU A 74 14.31 -19.99 2.77
C GLU A 74 15.54 -19.09 2.67
N ALA A 75 15.39 -17.83 3.08
CA ALA A 75 16.47 -16.87 3.12
C ALA A 75 16.82 -16.52 4.58
N THR A 76 18.10 -16.59 4.94
CA THR A 76 18.62 -16.10 6.22
C THR A 76 19.18 -14.70 6.04
N SER A 77 18.71 -13.72 6.83
CA SER A 77 19.35 -12.40 6.89
C SER A 77 20.28 -12.32 8.09
N SER A 78 21.50 -11.82 7.90
CA SER A 78 22.48 -11.62 8.98
C SER A 78 22.22 -10.34 9.80
N SER A 79 21.12 -9.65 9.53
CA SER A 79 20.72 -8.38 10.17
C SER A 79 20.00 -8.54 11.51
N ASP A 80 19.61 -9.76 11.90
CA ASP A 80 19.18 -10.08 13.26
C ASP A 80 20.39 -10.20 14.21
N LYS A 81 20.97 -9.05 14.58
CA LYS A 81 21.77 -8.98 15.80
C LYS A 81 20.81 -8.87 16.97
N LYS A 82 20.66 -9.98 17.70
CA LYS A 82 20.08 -10.04 19.06
C LYS A 82 20.66 -8.98 19.98
#